data_AF-A0A7J3X8M1-F1
#
_entry.id   AF-A0A7J3X8M1-F1
#
_cell.length_a   1.000
_cell.length_b   1.000
_cell.length_c   1.000
_cell.angle_alpha   90.00
_cell.angle_beta   90.00
_cell.angle_gamma   90.00
#
_symmetry.space_group_name_H-M   'P 1'
#
loop_
_entity.id
_entity.type
_entity.pdbx_description
1 polymer ?
#
loop_
_entity_poly.entity_id
_entity_poly.type
_entity_poly.pdbx_seq_one_letter_code
_entity_poly.pdbx_strand_id
1 'polypeptide(L)'
;MSGWPELAETLALVASVIGSAAGASYWLGRRLARLEEAVRGVVKQLVRLEERMNSTEARITQLEKTAVELGGRISNTERLLSQLGERVGSVEERLSALREELAEFKAGATARFDRLEERIERKARTARSANEFFVDLLGYESVLRPEAASFTKSELLRIFELAANPLTREEWQRLKQLLEKDDLTLEEAQELYRIADKLVEEHGDRIEAWKILWYSRVWIGINWRRMAEQRKKAEQSFPAAGSRSS
;
A
#
# COMPACT_ATOMS: atom_id res chain seq x y z
N MET A 1 26.97 106.95 -97.71
CA MET A 1 27.49 105.68 -97.16
C MET A 1 27.43 105.76 -95.63
N SER A 2 26.36 105.28 -94.99
CA SER A 2 26.20 105.38 -93.52
C SER A 2 25.04 104.50 -93.01
N GLY A 3 25.17 103.17 -93.11
CA GLY A 3 24.18 102.21 -92.58
C GLY A 3 24.72 100.80 -92.30
N TRP A 4 25.97 100.51 -92.71
CA TRP A 4 26.66 99.25 -92.43
C TRP A 4 27.01 98.99 -90.95
N PRO A 5 27.33 100.00 -90.11
CA PRO A 5 27.61 99.78 -88.69
C PRO A 5 26.38 99.32 -87.88
N GLU A 6 25.21 99.92 -88.14
CA GLU A 6 23.95 99.59 -87.43
C GLU A 6 23.44 98.17 -87.75
N LEU A 7 23.67 97.69 -88.97
CA LEU A 7 23.39 96.31 -89.36
C LEU A 7 24.31 95.30 -88.65
N ALA A 8 25.57 95.66 -88.39
CA ALA A 8 26.49 94.80 -87.66
C ALA A 8 26.13 94.67 -86.17
N GLU A 9 25.69 95.76 -85.53
CA GLU A 9 25.27 95.76 -84.12
C GLU A 9 23.97 94.97 -83.91
N THR A 10 22.99 95.15 -84.79
CA THR A 10 21.73 94.37 -84.76
C THR A 10 21.97 92.88 -85.03
N LEU A 11 22.86 92.52 -85.96
CA LEU A 11 23.27 91.13 -86.21
C LEU A 11 24.01 90.51 -85.00
N ALA A 12 24.88 91.27 -84.33
CA ALA A 12 25.56 90.82 -83.12
C ALA A 12 24.58 90.57 -81.97
N LEU A 13 23.58 91.43 -81.81
CA LEU A 13 22.54 91.30 -80.79
C LEU A 13 21.62 90.10 -81.08
N VAL A 14 21.22 89.90 -82.33
CA VAL A 14 20.47 88.71 -82.78
C VAL A 14 21.30 87.44 -82.57
N ALA A 15 22.58 87.44 -82.92
CA ALA A 15 23.47 86.30 -82.70
C ALA A 15 23.65 85.96 -81.21
N SER A 16 23.73 86.96 -80.34
CA SER A 16 23.81 86.80 -78.88
C SER A 16 22.53 86.22 -78.28
N VAL A 17 21.36 86.69 -78.74
CA VAL A 17 20.06 86.15 -78.34
C VAL A 17 19.91 84.70 -78.82
N ILE A 18 20.30 84.39 -80.06
CA ILE A 18 20.29 83.02 -80.61
C ILE A 18 21.24 82.11 -79.82
N GLY A 19 22.46 82.56 -79.51
CA GLY A 19 23.42 81.80 -78.71
C GLY A 19 22.93 81.53 -77.28
N SER A 20 22.28 82.53 -76.67
CA SER A 20 21.68 82.42 -75.33
C SER A 20 20.46 81.48 -75.33
N ALA A 21 19.61 81.57 -76.36
CA ALA A 21 18.48 80.67 -76.57
C ALA A 21 18.93 79.22 -76.84
N ALA A 22 20.00 79.04 -77.62
CA ALA A 22 20.62 77.74 -77.86
C ALA A 22 21.24 77.15 -76.60
N GLY A 23 21.94 77.97 -75.80
CA GLY A 23 22.50 77.59 -74.50
C GLY A 23 21.43 77.20 -73.48
N ALA A 24 20.33 77.96 -73.40
CA ALA A 24 19.18 77.63 -72.56
C ALA A 24 18.49 76.34 -73.02
N SER A 25 18.32 76.15 -74.33
CA SER A 25 17.75 74.92 -74.91
C SER A 25 18.62 73.70 -74.62
N TYR A 26 19.95 73.83 -74.74
CA TYR A 26 20.89 72.78 -74.40
C TYR A 26 20.90 72.45 -72.90
N TRP A 27 20.88 73.48 -72.04
CA TRP A 27 20.81 73.31 -70.60
C TRP A 27 19.49 72.64 -70.17
N LEU A 28 18.36 73.08 -70.72
CA LEU A 28 17.05 72.47 -70.50
C LEU A 28 17.05 71.02 -70.97
N GLY A 29 17.56 70.72 -72.16
CA GLY A 29 17.71 69.35 -72.65
C GLY A 29 18.51 68.47 -71.70
N ARG A 30 19.64 68.98 -71.17
CA ARG A 30 20.46 68.25 -70.19
C ARG A 30 19.76 68.07 -68.84
N ARG A 31 18.97 69.04 -68.39
CA ARG A 31 18.20 68.93 -67.13
C ARG A 31 17.04 67.94 -67.27
N LEU A 32 16.33 67.97 -68.40
CA LEU A 32 15.28 67.01 -68.75
C LEU A 32 15.85 65.59 -68.81
N ALA A 33 16.99 65.38 -69.46
CA ALA A 33 17.64 64.07 -69.51
C ALA A 33 17.97 63.51 -68.11
N ARG A 34 18.45 64.34 -67.18
CA ARG A 34 18.70 63.93 -65.79
C ARG A 34 17.40 63.62 -65.03
N LEU A 35 16.33 64.38 -65.29
CA LEU A 35 15.01 64.11 -64.70
C LEU A 35 14.45 62.78 -65.20
N GLU A 36 14.57 62.49 -66.49
CA GLU A 36 14.17 61.20 -67.05
C GLU A 36 14.92 60.03 -66.42
N GLU A 37 16.23 60.18 -66.20
CA GLU A 37 17.03 59.14 -65.54
C GLU A 37 16.63 58.94 -64.07
N ALA A 38 16.38 60.02 -63.33
CA ALA A 38 15.88 59.96 -61.96
C ALA A 38 14.49 59.30 -61.89
N VAL A 39 13.57 59.69 -62.79
CA VAL A 39 12.24 59.07 -62.90
C VAL A 39 12.35 57.58 -63.23
N ARG A 40 13.20 57.19 -64.17
CA ARG A 40 13.48 55.77 -64.48
C ARG A 40 14.02 55.02 -63.25
N GLY A 41 14.87 55.66 -62.46
CA GLY A 41 15.38 55.10 -61.20
C GLY A 41 14.27 54.84 -60.17
N VAL A 42 13.39 55.83 -59.96
CA VAL A 42 12.22 55.71 -59.07
C VAL A 42 11.28 54.61 -59.57
N VAL A 43 10.98 54.55 -60.86
CA VAL A 43 10.14 53.49 -61.45
C VAL A 43 10.72 52.11 -61.18
N LYS A 44 12.04 51.90 -61.35
CA LYS A 44 12.69 50.62 -61.02
C LYS A 44 12.57 50.26 -59.54
N GLN A 45 12.67 51.24 -58.65
CA GLN A 45 12.48 51.01 -57.20
C GLN A 45 11.04 50.64 -56.86
N LEU A 46 10.06 51.28 -57.50
CA LEU A 46 8.64 50.96 -57.33
C LEU A 46 8.33 49.52 -57.75
N VAL A 47 8.83 49.07 -58.90
CA VAL A 47 8.67 47.67 -59.35
C VAL A 47 9.25 46.69 -58.32
N ARG A 48 10.45 46.95 -57.80
CA ARG A 48 11.06 46.09 -56.77
C ARG A 48 10.28 46.11 -55.45
N LEU A 49 9.69 47.25 -55.09
CA LEU A 49 8.85 47.37 -53.90
C LEU A 49 7.58 46.55 -54.05
N GLU A 50 6.95 46.59 -55.22
CA GLU A 50 5.77 45.81 -55.57
C GLU A 50 6.04 44.30 -55.49
N GLU A 51 7.16 43.82 -56.04
CA GLU A 51 7.58 42.42 -55.91
C GLU A 51 7.75 41.99 -54.44
N ARG A 52 8.37 42.83 -53.62
CA ARG A 52 8.54 42.57 -52.18
C ARG A 52 7.21 42.59 -51.44
N MET A 53 6.29 43.47 -51.83
CA MET A 53 4.95 43.56 -51.26
C MET A 53 4.17 42.28 -51.55
N ASN A 54 4.13 41.84 -52.81
CA ASN A 54 3.48 40.58 -53.23
C ASN A 54 4.07 39.36 -52.49
N SER A 55 5.39 39.31 -52.32
CA SER A 55 6.04 38.26 -51.53
C SER A 55 5.65 38.30 -50.05
N THR A 56 5.49 39.50 -49.48
CA THR A 56 5.09 39.69 -48.09
C THR A 56 3.63 39.27 -47.89
N GLU A 57 2.74 39.64 -48.80
CA GLU A 57 1.33 39.21 -48.79
C GLU A 57 1.22 37.68 -48.82
N ALA A 58 1.96 37.01 -49.71
CA ALA A 58 1.96 35.54 -49.78
C ALA A 58 2.41 34.89 -48.46
N ARG A 59 3.42 35.48 -47.79
CA ARG A 59 3.88 35.01 -46.47
C ARG A 59 2.84 35.25 -45.38
N ILE A 60 2.15 36.40 -45.40
CA ILE A 60 1.07 36.71 -44.46
C ILE A 60 -0.06 35.69 -44.61
N THR A 61 -0.51 35.40 -45.84
CA THR A 61 -1.54 34.38 -46.08
C THR A 61 -1.13 33.00 -45.58
N GLN A 62 0.15 32.63 -45.70
CA GLN A 62 0.64 31.35 -45.17
C GLN A 62 0.66 31.33 -43.63
N LEU A 63 1.02 32.45 -42.99
CA LEU A 63 0.97 32.59 -41.53
C LEU A 63 -0.47 32.50 -41.02
N GLU A 64 -1.42 33.13 -41.70
CA GLU A 64 -2.85 33.05 -41.37
C GLU A 64 -3.37 31.61 -41.41
N LYS A 65 -3.05 30.86 -42.47
CA LYS A 65 -3.40 29.42 -42.55
C LYS A 65 -2.82 28.62 -41.39
N THR A 66 -1.54 28.84 -41.08
CA THR A 66 -0.87 28.15 -39.97
C THR A 66 -1.50 28.51 -38.62
N ALA A 67 -1.88 29.77 -38.41
CA ALA A 67 -2.54 30.22 -37.19
C ALA A 67 -3.91 29.54 -37.01
N VAL A 68 -4.69 29.41 -38.09
CA VAL A 68 -5.98 28.69 -38.05
C VAL A 68 -5.79 27.22 -37.72
N GLU A 69 -4.79 26.56 -38.32
CA GLU A 69 -4.48 25.15 -38.03
C GLU A 69 -4.06 24.94 -36.57
N LEU A 70 -3.19 25.82 -36.04
CA LEU A 70 -2.79 25.81 -34.64
C LEU A 70 -3.99 26.03 -33.71
N GLY A 71 -4.90 26.95 -34.05
CA GLY A 71 -6.14 27.14 -33.31
C GLY A 71 -6.97 25.86 -33.22
N GLY A 72 -7.15 25.14 -34.33
CA GLY A 72 -7.85 23.85 -34.34
C GLY A 72 -7.18 22.78 -33.48
N ARG A 73 -5.84 22.71 -33.50
CA ARG A 73 -5.07 21.79 -32.65
C ARG A 73 -5.18 22.11 -31.17
N ILE A 74 -5.17 23.40 -30.82
CA ILE A 74 -5.36 23.88 -29.44
C ILE A 74 -6.75 23.47 -28.95
N SER A 75 -7.82 23.77 -29.69
CA SER A 75 -9.18 23.40 -29.29
C SER A 75 -9.38 21.89 -29.13
N ASN A 76 -8.75 21.07 -29.99
CA ASN A 76 -8.79 19.62 -29.81
C ASN A 76 -8.03 19.17 -28.56
N THR A 77 -6.90 19.81 -28.24
CA THR A 77 -6.11 19.52 -27.04
C THR A 77 -6.89 19.88 -25.78
N GLU A 78 -7.55 21.05 -25.75
CA GLU A 78 -8.41 21.48 -24.66
C GLU A 78 -9.53 20.46 -24.41
N ARG A 79 -10.20 20.00 -25.47
CA ARG A 79 -11.24 18.96 -25.36
C ARG A 79 -10.71 17.65 -24.77
N LEU A 80 -9.52 17.21 -25.18
CA LEU A 80 -8.89 15.99 -24.64
C LEU A 80 -8.51 16.17 -23.16
N LEU A 81 -8.02 17.34 -22.77
CA LEU A 81 -7.70 17.66 -21.38
C LEU A 81 -8.96 17.65 -20.50
N SER A 82 -10.08 18.20 -20.97
CA SER A 82 -11.35 18.13 -20.24
C SER A 82 -11.81 16.67 -20.04
N GLN A 83 -11.76 15.85 -21.09
CA GLN A 83 -12.11 14.42 -20.99
C GLN A 83 -11.18 13.65 -20.04
N LEU A 84 -9.90 13.99 -20.04
CA LEU A 84 -8.95 13.39 -19.11
C LEU A 84 -9.27 13.80 -17.66
N GLY A 85 -9.61 15.06 -17.43
CA GLY A 85 -10.03 15.56 -16.11
C GLY A 85 -11.24 14.81 -15.56
N GLU A 86 -12.28 14.61 -16.38
CA GLU A 86 -13.47 13.83 -15.99
C GLU A 86 -13.11 12.38 -15.65
N ARG A 87 -12.25 11.74 -16.45
CA ARG A 87 -11.81 10.36 -16.20
C ARG A 87 -10.99 10.24 -14.92
N VAL A 88 -10.12 11.21 -14.65
CA VAL A 88 -9.34 11.25 -13.41
C VAL A 88 -10.26 11.40 -12.21
N GLY A 89 -11.22 12.33 -12.25
CA GLY A 89 -12.22 12.48 -11.17
C GLY A 89 -13.00 11.19 -10.92
N SER A 90 -13.47 10.52 -11.98
CA SER A 90 -14.17 9.23 -11.83
C SER A 90 -13.28 8.13 -11.22
N VAL A 91 -11.99 8.10 -11.54
CA VAL A 91 -11.03 7.16 -10.94
C VAL A 91 -10.80 7.48 -9.46
N GLU A 92 -10.69 8.76 -9.09
CA GLU A 92 -10.53 9.20 -7.71
C GLU A 92 -11.73 8.83 -6.83
N GLU A 93 -12.95 8.99 -7.34
CA GLU A 93 -14.19 8.56 -6.67
C GLU A 93 -14.18 7.03 -6.45
N ARG A 94 -13.87 6.24 -7.48
CA ARG A 94 -13.80 4.77 -7.38
C ARG A 94 -12.73 4.31 -6.40
N LEU A 95 -11.56 4.96 -6.38
CA LEU A 95 -10.50 4.64 -5.44
C LEU A 95 -10.89 4.97 -4.00
N SER A 96 -11.67 6.03 -3.79
CA SER A 96 -12.18 6.39 -2.47
C SER A 96 -13.17 5.33 -1.96
N ALA A 97 -14.13 4.92 -2.79
CA ALA A 97 -15.06 3.83 -2.46
C ALA A 97 -14.33 2.51 -2.16
N LEU A 98 -13.35 2.13 -2.98
CA LEU A 98 -12.56 0.91 -2.75
C LEU A 98 -11.76 0.95 -1.44
N ARG A 99 -11.28 2.13 -1.02
CA ARG A 99 -10.59 2.29 0.27
C ARG A 99 -11.52 2.05 1.44
N GLU A 100 -12.75 2.55 1.35
CA GLU A 100 -13.80 2.33 2.37
C GLU A 100 -14.19 0.84 2.44
N GLU A 101 -14.49 0.21 1.30
CA GLU A 101 -14.80 -1.23 1.24
C GLU A 101 -13.67 -2.09 1.82
N LEU A 102 -12.41 -1.75 1.52
CA LEU A 102 -11.26 -2.47 2.06
C LEU A 102 -11.13 -2.28 3.58
N ALA A 103 -11.43 -1.10 4.11
CA ALA A 103 -11.41 -0.84 5.54
C ALA A 103 -12.50 -1.64 6.26
N GLU A 104 -13.72 -1.66 5.71
CA GLU A 104 -14.83 -2.46 6.23
C GLU A 104 -14.53 -3.96 6.16
N PHE A 105 -13.97 -4.43 5.04
CA PHE A 105 -13.56 -5.82 4.90
C PHE A 105 -12.53 -6.22 5.95
N LYS A 106 -11.49 -5.39 6.17
CA LYS A 106 -10.46 -5.65 7.18
C LYS A 106 -11.07 -5.70 8.58
N ALA A 107 -11.91 -4.74 8.95
CA ALA A 107 -12.57 -4.72 10.24
C ALA A 107 -13.47 -5.96 10.44
N GLY A 108 -14.24 -6.33 9.42
CA GLY A 108 -15.09 -7.52 9.43
C GLY A 108 -14.30 -8.83 9.51
N ALA A 109 -13.15 -8.91 8.84
CA ALA A 109 -12.26 -10.06 8.89
C ALA A 109 -11.64 -10.22 10.29
N THR A 110 -11.08 -9.16 10.87
CA THR A 110 -10.53 -9.18 12.24
C THR A 110 -11.59 -9.63 13.24
N ALA A 111 -12.78 -9.01 13.23
CA ALA A 111 -13.86 -9.40 14.14
C ALA A 111 -14.36 -10.84 13.95
N ARG A 112 -14.22 -11.42 12.74
CA ARG A 112 -14.51 -12.84 12.51
C ARG A 112 -13.41 -13.73 13.07
N PHE A 113 -12.13 -13.35 12.94
CA PHE A 113 -11.01 -14.09 13.52
C PHE A 113 -11.07 -14.09 15.04
N ASP A 114 -11.29 -12.93 15.69
CA ASP A 114 -11.41 -12.83 17.14
C ASP A 114 -12.52 -13.75 17.68
N ARG A 115 -13.70 -13.73 17.03
CA ARG A 115 -14.80 -14.64 17.38
C ARG A 115 -14.48 -16.11 17.15
N LEU A 116 -13.66 -16.44 16.15
CA LEU A 116 -13.24 -17.82 15.92
C LEU A 116 -12.25 -18.28 16.99
N GLU A 117 -11.30 -17.44 17.36
CA GLU A 117 -10.34 -17.68 18.44
C GLU A 117 -11.06 -17.95 19.77
N GLU A 118 -11.98 -17.06 20.17
CA GLU A 118 -12.81 -17.26 21.37
C GLU A 118 -13.63 -18.57 21.33
N ARG A 119 -14.17 -18.93 20.15
CA ARG A 119 -14.95 -20.17 19.98
C ARG A 119 -14.06 -21.40 20.08
N ILE A 120 -12.85 -21.35 19.52
CA ILE A 120 -11.87 -22.43 19.57
C ILE A 120 -11.40 -22.62 21.00
N GLU A 121 -10.99 -21.54 21.68
CA GLU A 121 -10.58 -21.60 23.08
C GLU A 121 -11.69 -22.16 23.98
N ARG A 122 -12.93 -21.69 23.81
CA ARG A 122 -14.07 -22.20 24.59
C ARG A 122 -14.23 -23.72 24.38
N LYS A 123 -14.14 -24.17 23.13
CA LYS A 123 -14.20 -25.60 22.80
C LYS A 123 -13.02 -26.38 23.38
N ALA A 124 -11.81 -25.84 23.31
CA ALA A 124 -10.61 -26.44 23.89
C ALA A 124 -10.75 -26.60 25.40
N ARG A 125 -11.24 -25.58 26.11
CA ARG A 125 -11.56 -25.63 27.55
C ARG A 125 -12.61 -26.70 27.87
N THR A 126 -13.69 -26.80 27.08
CA THR A 126 -14.70 -27.85 27.27
C THR A 126 -14.13 -29.25 27.02
N ALA A 127 -13.34 -29.43 25.97
CA ALA A 127 -12.70 -30.71 25.66
C ALA A 127 -11.71 -31.12 26.76
N ARG A 128 -10.91 -30.17 27.25
CA ARG A 128 -10.02 -30.35 28.39
C ARG A 128 -10.76 -30.84 29.62
N SER A 129 -11.79 -30.11 30.03
CA SER A 129 -12.59 -30.44 31.21
C SER A 129 -13.24 -31.83 31.10
N ALA A 130 -13.76 -32.18 29.92
CA ALA A 130 -14.29 -33.51 29.67
C ALA A 130 -13.21 -34.60 29.81
N ASN A 131 -12.02 -34.39 29.22
CA ASN A 131 -10.91 -35.33 29.31
C ASN A 131 -10.43 -35.50 30.76
N GLU A 132 -10.26 -34.42 31.52
CA GLU A 132 -9.86 -34.48 32.93
C GLU A 132 -10.86 -35.30 33.75
N PHE A 133 -12.17 -35.04 33.59
CA PHE A 133 -13.23 -35.81 34.24
C PHE A 133 -13.16 -37.31 33.92
N PHE A 134 -13.01 -37.67 32.64
CA PHE A 134 -12.90 -39.08 32.26
C PHE A 134 -11.64 -39.73 32.83
N VAL A 135 -10.51 -39.04 32.82
CA VAL A 135 -9.26 -39.58 33.37
C VAL A 135 -9.37 -39.79 34.88
N ASP A 136 -9.96 -38.85 35.61
CA ASP A 136 -10.21 -39.01 37.05
C ASP A 136 -11.12 -40.21 37.33
N LEU A 137 -12.22 -40.32 36.57
CA LEU A 137 -13.19 -41.39 36.71
C LEU A 137 -12.54 -42.76 36.46
N LEU A 138 -11.73 -42.89 35.40
CA LEU A 138 -11.02 -44.12 35.09
C LEU A 138 -9.96 -44.47 36.14
N GLY A 139 -9.29 -43.46 36.71
CA GLY A 139 -8.38 -43.64 37.85
C GLY A 139 -9.12 -44.08 39.12
N TYR A 140 -10.27 -43.47 39.39
CA TYR A 140 -11.11 -43.77 40.54
C TYR A 140 -11.75 -45.17 40.46
N GLU A 141 -12.19 -45.59 39.28
CA GLU A 141 -12.80 -46.92 39.03
C GLU A 141 -11.77 -48.05 38.86
N SER A 142 -10.48 -47.78 39.07
CA SER A 142 -9.40 -48.78 38.92
C SER A 142 -9.17 -49.31 37.52
N VAL A 143 -9.73 -48.65 36.50
CA VAL A 143 -9.44 -48.97 35.10
C VAL A 143 -7.98 -48.64 34.79
N LEU A 144 -7.49 -47.51 35.30
CA LEU A 144 -6.09 -47.11 35.21
C LEU A 144 -5.35 -47.53 36.49
N ARG A 145 -4.44 -48.49 36.36
CA ARG A 145 -3.66 -49.02 37.49
C ARG A 145 -2.36 -48.24 37.68
N PRO A 146 -1.85 -48.10 38.92
CA PRO A 146 -0.58 -47.42 39.20
C PRO A 146 0.59 -47.94 38.33
N GLU A 147 0.64 -49.25 38.10
CA GLU A 147 1.70 -49.90 37.33
C GLU A 147 1.63 -49.58 35.83
N ALA A 148 0.42 -49.35 35.31
CA ALA A 148 0.21 -48.94 33.92
C ALA A 148 0.44 -47.43 33.73
N ALA A 149 0.12 -46.62 34.75
CA ALA A 149 0.38 -45.19 34.75
C ALA A 149 1.89 -44.89 34.71
N SER A 150 2.71 -45.67 35.42
CA SER A 150 4.17 -45.50 35.47
C SER A 150 4.92 -46.02 34.23
N PHE A 151 4.29 -46.85 33.39
CA PHE A 151 4.91 -47.43 32.20
C PHE A 151 5.36 -46.38 31.16
N THR A 152 4.66 -45.24 31.05
CA THR A 152 4.92 -44.18 30.05
C THR A 152 5.86 -43.07 30.52
N LYS A 153 6.45 -43.17 31.72
CA LYS A 153 7.34 -42.12 32.28
C LYS A 153 8.53 -41.73 31.40
N SER A 154 9.16 -42.72 30.75
CA SER A 154 10.32 -42.48 29.88
C SER A 154 9.99 -41.66 28.62
N GLU A 155 8.71 -41.64 28.23
CA GLU A 155 8.22 -40.85 27.09
C GLU A 155 7.83 -39.42 27.48
N LEU A 156 7.38 -39.21 28.73
CA LEU A 156 6.97 -37.89 29.24
C LEU A 156 8.12 -36.88 29.32
N LEU A 157 9.36 -37.35 29.57
CA LEU A 157 10.53 -36.50 29.74
C LEU A 157 11.26 -36.15 28.43
N ARG A 158 10.95 -36.84 27.32
CA ARG A 158 11.71 -36.70 26.06
C ARG A 158 11.47 -35.40 25.28
N ILE A 159 10.55 -34.54 25.70
CA ILE A 159 9.86 -33.66 24.72
C ILE A 159 9.92 -32.15 25.01
N PHE A 160 10.91 -31.68 25.75
CA PHE A 160 11.08 -30.23 25.96
C PHE A 160 12.49 -29.75 25.68
N GLU A 161 12.92 -29.81 24.42
CA GLU A 161 14.13 -29.11 23.96
C GLU A 161 13.87 -27.83 23.14
N LEU A 162 12.66 -27.53 22.68
CA LEU A 162 12.46 -26.42 21.72
C LEU A 162 11.14 -25.67 21.90
N ALA A 163 11.11 -24.72 22.83
CA ALA A 163 10.34 -23.47 22.81
C ALA A 163 10.66 -22.65 24.07
N ALA A 164 10.30 -21.36 24.09
CA ALA A 164 10.42 -20.49 25.26
C ALA A 164 9.81 -21.20 26.47
N ASN A 165 10.66 -21.49 27.44
CA ASN A 165 10.31 -22.32 28.57
C ASN A 165 9.36 -21.55 29.51
N PRO A 166 8.08 -21.96 29.64
CA PRO A 166 7.12 -21.25 30.48
C PRO A 166 7.34 -21.55 31.97
N LEU A 167 8.12 -22.59 32.28
CA LEU A 167 8.40 -23.01 33.64
C LEU A 167 9.70 -22.40 34.14
N THR A 168 9.72 -22.03 35.41
CA THR A 168 10.96 -21.65 36.09
C THR A 168 11.89 -22.86 36.22
N ARG A 169 13.17 -22.62 36.54
CA ARG A 169 14.14 -23.71 36.75
C ARG A 169 13.71 -24.63 37.91
N GLU A 170 13.12 -24.04 38.94
CA GLU A 170 12.61 -24.74 40.11
C GLU A 170 11.40 -25.61 39.74
N GLU A 171 10.43 -25.06 38.98
CA GLU A 171 9.28 -25.81 38.47
C GLU A 171 9.72 -27.00 37.61
N TRP A 172 10.76 -26.82 36.79
CA TRP A 172 11.36 -27.91 36.00
C TRP A 172 11.98 -29.00 36.84
N GLN A 173 12.78 -28.60 37.83
CA GLN A 173 13.42 -29.56 38.71
C GLN A 173 12.35 -30.32 39.50
N ARG A 174 11.29 -29.63 39.92
CA ARG A 174 10.17 -30.23 40.63
C ARG A 174 9.37 -31.19 39.74
N LEU A 175 9.09 -30.81 38.50
CA LEU A 175 8.46 -31.68 37.50
C LEU A 175 9.23 -32.99 37.33
N LYS A 176 10.56 -32.91 37.16
CA LYS A 176 11.42 -34.09 37.03
C LYS A 176 11.33 -34.98 38.27
N GLN A 177 11.46 -34.40 39.46
CA GLN A 177 11.33 -35.14 40.73
C GLN A 177 9.99 -35.87 40.86
N LEU A 178 8.89 -35.21 40.46
CA LEU A 178 7.54 -35.80 40.53
C LEU A 178 7.36 -36.93 39.49
N LEU A 179 7.93 -36.80 38.30
CA LEU A 179 7.84 -37.83 37.26
C LEU A 179 8.70 -39.08 37.55
N GLU A 180 9.79 -38.93 38.31
CA GLU A 180 10.63 -40.05 38.73
C GLU A 180 9.91 -40.98 39.73
N LYS A 181 9.04 -40.44 40.59
CA LYS A 181 8.34 -41.22 41.64
C LYS A 181 7.34 -42.22 41.10
N ASP A 182 7.42 -43.47 41.54
CA ASP A 182 6.51 -44.58 41.15
C ASP A 182 5.13 -44.51 41.81
N ASP A 183 5.03 -43.78 42.93
CA ASP A 183 3.78 -43.55 43.64
C ASP A 183 3.72 -42.08 44.07
N LEU A 184 2.64 -41.39 43.70
CA LEU A 184 2.41 -39.99 44.08
C LEU A 184 1.35 -39.91 45.18
N THR A 185 1.60 -39.09 46.20
CA THR A 185 0.53 -38.70 47.13
C THR A 185 -0.46 -37.77 46.42
N LEU A 186 -1.61 -37.50 47.05
CA LEU A 186 -2.60 -36.56 46.50
C LEU A 186 -2.00 -35.16 46.30
N GLU A 187 -1.25 -34.68 47.28
CA GLU A 187 -0.62 -33.36 47.27
C GLU A 187 0.41 -33.26 46.14
N GLU A 188 1.22 -34.30 45.95
CA GLU A 188 2.21 -34.38 44.89
C GLU A 188 1.57 -34.47 43.51
N ALA A 189 0.47 -35.20 43.37
CA ALA A 189 -0.30 -35.27 42.14
C ALA A 189 -0.96 -33.93 41.80
N GLN A 190 -1.46 -33.19 42.79
CA GLN A 190 -2.01 -31.84 42.61
C GLN A 190 -0.93 -30.80 42.31
N GLU A 191 0.29 -30.96 42.84
CA GLU A 191 1.44 -30.14 42.47
C GLU A 191 1.85 -30.40 41.02
N LEU A 192 1.92 -31.68 40.62
CA LEU A 192 2.18 -32.05 39.24
C LEU A 192 1.12 -31.49 38.28
N TYR A 193 -0.15 -31.53 38.69
CA TYR A 193 -1.25 -30.93 37.94
C TYR A 193 -1.04 -29.43 37.72
N ARG A 194 -0.65 -28.67 38.75
CA ARG A 194 -0.41 -27.22 38.63
C ARG A 194 0.70 -26.89 37.62
N ILE A 195 1.77 -27.67 37.63
CA ILE A 195 2.86 -27.50 36.65
C ILE A 195 2.37 -27.87 35.23
N ALA A 196 1.63 -28.96 35.11
CA ALA A 196 1.10 -29.43 33.83
C ALA A 196 0.04 -28.49 33.23
N ASP A 197 -0.78 -27.89 34.08
CA ASP A 197 -1.80 -26.90 33.72
C ASP A 197 -1.16 -25.71 33.01
N LYS A 198 -0.12 -25.14 33.63
CA LYS A 198 0.70 -24.06 33.05
C LYS A 198 1.35 -24.46 31.73
N LEU A 199 1.81 -25.71 31.60
CA LEU A 199 2.34 -26.22 30.33
C LEU A 199 1.28 -26.27 29.22
N VAL A 200 0.03 -26.63 29.56
CA VAL A 200 -1.07 -26.70 28.58
C VAL A 200 -1.60 -25.32 28.22
N GLU A 201 -1.55 -24.34 29.14
CA GLU A 201 -1.90 -22.95 28.83
C GLU A 201 -0.95 -22.34 27.81
N GLU A 202 0.35 -22.61 27.94
CA GLU A 202 1.39 -22.01 27.09
C GLU A 202 1.72 -22.84 25.84
N HIS A 203 1.59 -24.17 25.91
CA HIS A 203 1.93 -25.13 24.83
C HIS A 203 0.81 -26.15 24.59
N GLY A 204 -0.45 -25.71 24.67
CA GLY A 204 -1.62 -26.57 24.42
C GLY A 204 -1.73 -27.09 22.99
N ASP A 205 -0.94 -26.57 22.06
CA ASP A 205 -0.74 -27.11 20.71
C ASP A 205 0.07 -28.42 20.72
N ARG A 206 0.85 -28.65 21.76
CA ARG A 206 1.72 -29.81 21.91
C ARG A 206 1.08 -30.89 22.75
N ILE A 207 0.95 -32.08 22.18
CA ILE A 207 0.31 -33.22 22.84
C ILE A 207 1.01 -33.62 24.15
N GLU A 208 2.27 -33.25 24.31
CA GLU A 208 3.09 -33.61 25.45
C GLU A 208 2.75 -32.87 26.74
N ALA A 209 2.37 -31.60 26.64
CA ALA A 209 1.81 -30.86 27.77
C ALA A 209 0.55 -31.58 28.30
N TRP A 210 -0.31 -32.04 27.38
CA TRP A 210 -1.49 -32.82 27.72
C TRP A 210 -1.17 -34.19 28.33
N LYS A 211 -0.12 -34.88 27.87
CA LYS A 211 0.30 -36.15 28.46
C LYS A 211 0.69 -36.00 29.94
N ILE A 212 1.43 -34.94 30.29
CA ILE A 212 1.78 -34.64 31.69
C ILE A 212 0.52 -34.29 32.49
N LEU A 213 -0.38 -33.49 31.91
CA LEU A 213 -1.67 -33.15 32.54
C LEU A 213 -2.48 -34.41 32.85
N TRP A 214 -2.66 -35.31 31.88
CA TRP A 214 -3.39 -36.57 32.09
C TRP A 214 -2.70 -37.45 33.12
N TYR A 215 -1.38 -37.59 33.09
CA TYR A 215 -0.64 -38.35 34.09
C TYR A 215 -0.92 -37.83 35.51
N SER A 216 -0.96 -36.51 35.71
CA SER A 216 -1.32 -35.92 37.00
C SER A 216 -2.76 -36.26 37.43
N ARG A 217 -3.74 -36.18 36.53
CA ARG A 217 -5.15 -36.55 36.79
C ARG A 217 -5.32 -38.02 37.13
N VAL A 218 -4.59 -38.93 36.45
CA VAL A 218 -4.60 -40.36 36.79
C VAL A 218 -4.24 -40.58 38.26
N TRP A 219 -3.17 -39.94 38.72
CA TRP A 219 -2.73 -40.03 40.11
C TRP A 219 -3.71 -39.40 41.10
N ILE A 220 -4.37 -38.30 40.73
CA ILE A 220 -5.44 -37.70 41.54
C ILE A 220 -6.60 -38.69 41.72
N GLY A 221 -7.09 -39.28 40.63
CA GLY A 221 -8.19 -40.28 40.67
C GLY A 221 -7.84 -41.51 41.52
N ILE A 222 -6.62 -42.05 41.35
CA ILE A 222 -6.11 -43.18 42.15
C ILE A 222 -6.08 -42.83 43.65
N ASN A 223 -5.59 -41.64 44.01
CA ASN A 223 -5.52 -41.21 45.40
C ASN A 223 -6.90 -40.99 46.02
N TRP A 224 -7.86 -40.42 45.28
CA TRP A 224 -9.25 -40.30 45.72
C TRP A 224 -9.88 -41.66 46.03
N ARG A 225 -9.66 -42.66 45.18
CA ARG A 225 -10.11 -44.03 45.44
C ARG A 225 -9.51 -44.58 46.72
N ARG A 226 -8.18 -44.51 46.88
CA ARG A 226 -7.45 -44.99 48.08
C ARG A 226 -8.02 -44.37 49.36
N MET A 227 -8.29 -43.06 49.36
CA MET A 227 -8.91 -42.38 50.51
C MET A 227 -10.35 -42.85 50.78
N ALA A 228 -11.16 -43.05 49.73
CA ALA A 228 -12.53 -43.55 49.88
C ALA A 228 -12.56 -44.97 50.48
N GLU A 229 -11.65 -45.84 50.06
CA GLU A 229 -11.48 -47.18 50.62
C GLU A 229 -11.06 -47.14 52.09
N GLN A 230 -10.11 -46.25 52.47
CA GLN A 230 -9.69 -46.08 53.85
C GLN A 230 -10.83 -45.57 54.75
N ARG A 231 -11.64 -44.62 54.27
CA ARG A 231 -12.83 -44.14 54.98
C ARG A 231 -13.83 -45.25 55.23
N LYS A 232 -14.16 -46.04 54.20
CA LYS A 232 -15.05 -47.21 54.33
C LYS A 232 -14.52 -48.21 55.37
N LYS A 233 -13.21 -48.48 55.38
CA LYS A 233 -12.58 -49.37 56.37
C LYS A 233 -12.64 -48.79 57.78
N ALA A 234 -12.42 -47.48 57.94
CA ALA A 234 -12.52 -46.80 59.24
C ALA A 234 -13.95 -46.81 59.80
N GLU A 235 -14.96 -46.56 58.96
CA GLU A 235 -16.39 -46.62 59.32
C GLU A 235 -16.82 -48.04 59.72
N GLN A 236 -16.30 -49.07 59.03
CA GLN A 236 -16.55 -50.48 59.38
C GLN A 236 -15.83 -50.90 60.67
N SER A 237 -14.70 -50.28 60.99
CA SER A 237 -13.92 -50.56 62.21
C SER A 237 -14.48 -49.88 63.47
N PHE A 238 -15.36 -48.87 63.31
CA PHE A 238 -16.04 -48.17 64.41
C PHE A 238 -17.55 -48.11 64.14
N PRO A 239 -18.29 -49.24 64.24
CA PRO A 239 -19.74 -49.19 64.12
C PRO A 239 -20.31 -48.31 65.24
N ALA A 240 -21.14 -47.34 64.88
CA ALA A 240 -21.75 -46.39 65.81
C ALA A 240 -22.40 -47.15 66.99
N ALA A 241 -21.79 -47.02 68.17
CA ALA A 241 -22.40 -47.42 69.43
C ALA A 241 -23.58 -46.48 69.71
N GLY A 242 -24.75 -46.81 69.16
CA GLY A 242 -25.89 -45.89 69.23
C GLY A 242 -27.14 -46.36 68.51
N SER A 243 -27.54 -47.62 68.69
CA SER A 243 -28.93 -48.04 68.48
C SER A 243 -29.30 -49.20 69.40
N ARG A 244 -29.23 -48.94 70.71
CA ARG A 244 -30.00 -49.68 71.71
C ARG A 244 -30.43 -48.74 72.81
N SER A 245 -31.68 -48.27 72.73
CA SER A 245 -32.64 -48.41 73.83
C SER A 245 -33.96 -47.74 73.48
N SER A 246 -35.01 -48.58 73.50
CA SER A 246 -36.44 -48.27 73.64
C SER A 246 -37.19 -47.75 72.42
#